data_AF-E9HSQ1-F1
#
_entry.id   AF-E9HSQ1-F1
#
_cell.length_a   1.000
_cell.length_b   1.000
_cell.length_c   1.000
_cell.angle_alpha   90.00
_cell.angle_beta   90.00
_cell.angle_gamma   90.00
#
_symmetry.space_group_name_H-M   'P 1'
#
loop_
_entity.id
_entity.type
_entity.pdbx_description
1 polymer ?
#
loop_
_entity_poly.entity_id
_entity_poly.type
_entity_poly.pdbx_seq_one_letter_code
_entity_poly.pdbx_strand_id
1 'polypeptide(L)'
;MTLEVADECNQYQEQPHLIDSYLDGLLTKIINIIREEGLDYEVKHVAFRCLYFISKVRGYKVVARHLPHETDDLEPLLHYLENQDPGVQLKWETHYGLLLWLSIVVKIPFHLQRFDTST
;
A
#
# COMPACT_ATOMS: atom_id res chain seq x y z
N MET A 1 20.20 7.81 -16.84
CA MET A 1 19.50 8.37 -15.66
C MET A 1 18.30 7.55 -15.19
N THR A 2 17.24 7.28 -15.97
CA THR A 2 16.11 6.42 -15.52
C THR A 2 16.39 4.91 -15.56
N LEU A 3 17.46 4.48 -16.24
CA LEU A 3 17.86 3.07 -16.35
C LEU A 3 18.95 2.66 -15.35
N GLU A 4 19.72 3.59 -14.80
CA GLU A 4 20.79 3.26 -13.83
C GLU A 4 20.24 2.91 -12.45
N VAL A 5 19.12 3.53 -12.04
CA VAL A 5 18.50 3.23 -10.73
C VAL A 5 17.88 1.83 -10.68
N ALA A 6 17.53 1.26 -11.85
CA ALA A 6 17.01 -0.10 -11.95
C ALA A 6 18.12 -1.15 -11.75
N ASP A 7 19.35 -0.82 -12.13
CA ASP A 7 20.50 -1.72 -12.05
C ASP A 7 21.08 -1.78 -10.62
N GLU A 8 21.06 -0.67 -9.87
CA GLU A 8 21.37 -0.67 -8.43
C GLU A 8 20.39 -1.55 -7.62
N CYS A 9 19.11 -1.60 -8.01
CA CYS A 9 18.13 -2.46 -7.36
C CYS A 9 18.38 -3.96 -7.65
N ASN A 10 19.08 -4.27 -8.75
CA ASN A 10 19.44 -5.62 -9.14
C ASN A 10 20.54 -6.21 -8.21
N GLN A 11 21.43 -5.38 -7.66
CA GLN A 11 22.42 -5.83 -6.66
C GLN A 11 21.77 -6.30 -5.35
N TYR A 12 20.55 -5.85 -5.03
CA TYR A 12 19.80 -6.32 -3.87
C TYR A 12 19.07 -7.65 -4.10
N GLN A 13 19.09 -8.21 -5.32
CA GLN A 13 18.52 -9.54 -5.59
C GLN A 13 19.40 -10.68 -5.08
N GLU A 14 20.69 -10.45 -4.85
CA GLU A 14 21.63 -11.51 -4.42
C GLU A 14 21.42 -11.94 -2.96
N GLN A 15 20.91 -11.04 -2.10
CA GLN A 15 20.68 -11.31 -0.67
C GLN A 15 19.38 -10.68 -0.16
N PRO A 16 18.22 -11.20 -0.59
CA PRO A 16 16.91 -10.64 -0.21
C PRO A 16 16.67 -10.66 1.30
N HIS A 17 17.38 -11.50 2.07
CA HIS A 17 17.30 -11.61 3.53
C HIS A 17 17.89 -10.42 4.31
N LEU A 18 18.77 -9.61 3.70
CA LEU A 18 19.31 -8.39 4.34
C LEU A 18 18.25 -7.30 4.52
N ILE A 19 17.23 -7.27 3.65
CA ILE A 19 16.13 -6.31 3.77
C ILE A 19 15.05 -6.79 4.76
N ASP A 20 14.98 -8.09 5.08
CA ASP A 20 13.98 -8.67 6.00
C ASP A 20 14.03 -7.99 7.37
N SER A 21 15.23 -7.69 7.86
CA SER A 21 15.44 -7.04 9.15
C SER A 21 14.93 -5.59 9.20
N TYR A 22 14.80 -4.94 8.05
CA TYR A 22 14.33 -3.55 7.94
C TYR A 22 12.93 -3.45 7.30
N LEU A 23 12.43 -4.54 6.73
CA LEU A 23 11.20 -4.58 5.95
C LEU A 23 10.00 -4.17 6.80
N ASP A 24 9.92 -4.71 8.02
CA ASP A 24 8.87 -4.39 8.97
C ASP A 24 8.84 -2.89 9.26
N GLY A 25 9.95 -2.31 9.71
CA GLY A 25 10.04 -0.87 10.00
C GLY A 25 9.81 0.03 8.79
N LEU A 26 10.20 -0.40 7.58
CA LEU A 26 9.93 0.34 6.35
C LEU A 26 8.44 0.31 5.99
N LEU A 27 7.82 -0.87 6.05
CA LEU A 27 6.39 -1.02 5.78
C LEU A 27 5.55 -0.27 6.81
N THR A 28 5.90 -0.32 8.11
CA THR A 28 5.24 0.47 9.15
C THR A 28 5.28 1.96 8.83
N LYS A 29 6.43 2.50 8.40
CA LYS A 29 6.54 3.92 8.02
C LYS A 29 5.66 4.25 6.81
N ILE A 30 5.65 3.39 5.79
CA ILE A 30 4.81 3.57 4.60
C ILE A 30 3.32 3.55 4.98
N ILE A 31 2.92 2.58 5.79
CA ILE A 31 1.54 2.44 6.29
C ILE A 31 1.13 3.71 7.06
N ASN A 32 1.98 4.21 7.95
CA ASN A 32 1.70 5.43 8.71
C ASN A 32 1.53 6.65 7.81
N ILE A 33 2.37 6.81 6.77
CA ILE A 33 2.22 7.89 5.78
C ILE A 33 0.88 7.76 5.02
N ILE A 34 0.47 6.54 4.67
CA ILE A 34 -0.81 6.34 3.96
C ILE A 34 -1.99 6.68 4.88
N ARG A 35 -1.95 6.25 6.15
CA ARG A 35 -3.00 6.50 7.17
C ARG A 35 -3.06 7.96 7.61
N GLU A 36 -1.96 8.70 7.57
CA GLU A 36 -1.92 10.08 8.06
C GLU A 36 -2.91 10.97 7.29
N GLU A 37 -3.88 11.52 8.02
CA GLU A 37 -4.88 12.43 7.47
C GLU A 37 -4.25 13.79 7.15
N GLY A 38 -4.72 14.43 6.08
CA GLY A 38 -4.25 15.77 5.69
C GLY A 38 -2.92 15.82 4.93
N LEU A 39 -2.22 14.69 4.74
CA LEU A 39 -1.10 14.64 3.81
C LEU A 39 -1.55 14.80 2.37
N ASP A 40 -0.72 15.49 1.59
CA ASP A 40 -0.94 15.71 0.17
C ASP A 40 -0.99 14.39 -0.62
N TYR A 41 -1.80 14.40 -1.67
CA TYR A 41 -2.03 13.25 -2.54
C TYR A 41 -0.73 12.73 -3.16
N GLU A 42 0.21 13.61 -3.54
CA GLU A 42 1.50 13.23 -4.10
C GLU A 42 2.35 12.45 -3.10
N VAL A 43 2.34 12.85 -1.83
CA VAL A 43 3.10 12.18 -0.77
C VAL A 43 2.56 10.77 -0.53
N LYS A 44 1.24 10.63 -0.44
CA LYS A 44 0.58 9.32 -0.32
C LYS A 44 0.84 8.45 -1.55
N HIS A 45 0.83 9.03 -2.75
CA HIS A 45 1.15 8.31 -3.97
C HIS A 45 2.59 7.77 -3.96
N VAL A 46 3.57 8.56 -3.52
CA VAL A 46 4.96 8.09 -3.36
C VAL A 46 5.03 6.92 -2.38
N ALA A 47 4.30 6.97 -1.26
CA ALA A 47 4.23 5.87 -0.31
C ALA A 47 3.64 4.59 -0.95
N PHE A 48 2.55 4.71 -1.72
CA PHE A 48 2.00 3.58 -2.49
C PHE A 48 2.96 3.05 -3.55
N ARG A 49 3.73 3.92 -4.20
CA ARG A 49 4.75 3.52 -5.18
C ARG A 49 5.89 2.75 -4.49
N CYS A 50 6.32 3.16 -3.31
CA CYS A 50 7.27 2.40 -2.49
C CYS A 50 6.70 1.03 -2.11
N LEU A 51 5.44 0.97 -1.65
CA LEU A 51 4.73 -0.28 -1.33
C LEU A 51 4.72 -1.24 -2.53
N TYR A 52 4.41 -0.72 -3.72
CA TYR A 52 4.44 -1.50 -4.97
C TYR A 52 5.84 -2.05 -5.26
N PHE A 53 6.89 -1.23 -5.19
CA PHE A 53 8.26 -1.69 -5.45
C PHE A 53 8.70 -2.77 -4.48
N ILE A 54 8.40 -2.60 -3.18
CA ILE A 54 8.68 -3.62 -2.17
C ILE A 54 7.92 -4.91 -2.49
N SER A 55 6.64 -4.81 -2.89
CA SER A 55 5.83 -5.96 -3.31
C SER A 55 6.42 -6.67 -4.54
N LYS A 56 7.03 -5.93 -5.46
CA LYS A 56 7.70 -6.48 -6.64
C LYS A 56 8.99 -7.22 -6.28
N VAL A 57 9.78 -6.69 -5.34
CA VAL A 57 11.06 -7.28 -4.92
C VAL A 57 10.87 -8.49 -3.99
N ARG A 58 9.97 -8.39 -3.01
CA ARG A 58 9.79 -9.41 -1.96
C ARG A 58 8.60 -10.33 -2.17
N GLY A 59 7.70 -9.96 -3.08
CA GLY A 59 6.43 -10.66 -3.32
C GLY A 59 5.30 -10.07 -2.49
N TYR A 60 4.15 -9.89 -3.13
CA TYR A 60 2.96 -9.30 -2.52
C TYR A 60 2.50 -10.03 -1.25
N LYS A 61 2.71 -11.35 -1.14
CA LYS A 61 2.32 -12.13 0.05
C LYS A 61 3.10 -11.73 1.29
N VAL A 62 4.36 -11.30 1.13
CA VAL A 62 5.17 -10.82 2.26
C VAL A 62 4.65 -9.47 2.70
N VAL A 63 4.43 -8.53 1.77
CA VAL A 63 3.88 -7.20 2.07
C VAL A 63 2.50 -7.29 2.69
N ALA A 64 1.61 -8.11 2.12
CA ALA A 64 0.26 -8.34 2.60
C ALA A 64 0.18 -8.78 4.07
N ARG A 65 1.18 -9.52 4.58
CA ARG A 65 1.23 -9.95 5.99
C ARG A 65 1.54 -8.81 6.96
N HIS A 66 2.10 -7.71 6.47
CA HIS A 66 2.43 -6.54 7.28
C HIS A 66 1.36 -5.44 7.16
N LEU A 67 0.40 -5.58 6.23
CA LEU A 67 -0.69 -4.63 6.11
C LEU A 67 -1.65 -4.81 7.30
N PRO A 68 -2.13 -3.71 7.90
CA PRO A 68 -3.11 -3.76 8.97
C PRO A 68 -4.35 -4.55 8.57
N HIS A 69 -4.76 -5.42 9.49
CA HIS A 69 -5.99 -6.20 9.40
C HIS A 69 -7.05 -5.59 10.34
N GLU A 70 -7.21 -4.28 10.31
CA GLU A 70 -8.18 -3.55 11.14
C GLU A 70 -9.38 -3.13 10.29
N THR A 71 -10.58 -3.20 10.86
CA THR A 71 -11.81 -2.72 10.19
C THR A 71 -11.83 -1.21 10.04
N ASP A 72 -11.10 -0.51 10.91
CA ASP A 72 -11.06 0.95 10.96
C ASP A 72 -10.37 1.54 9.72
N ASP A 73 -9.57 0.75 9.01
CA ASP A 73 -8.94 1.16 7.75
C ASP A 73 -9.87 0.97 6.53
N LEU A 74 -10.99 0.25 6.66
CA LEU A 74 -11.86 -0.06 5.53
C LEU A 74 -12.48 1.20 4.91
N GLU A 75 -13.13 2.01 5.73
CA GLU A 75 -13.83 3.23 5.29
C GLU A 75 -12.86 4.26 4.70
N PRO A 76 -11.71 4.60 5.34
CA PRO A 76 -10.71 5.47 4.74
C PRO A 76 -10.16 4.96 3.40
N LEU A 77 -9.91 3.65 3.27
CA LEU A 77 -9.40 3.07 2.03
C LEU A 77 -10.42 3.13 0.89
N LEU A 78 -11.70 2.85 1.18
CA LEU A 78 -12.79 2.95 0.21
C LEU A 78 -13.02 4.41 -0.21
N HIS A 79 -13.11 5.32 0.75
CA HIS A 79 -13.23 6.75 0.48
C HIS A 79 -12.04 7.25 -0.37
N TYR A 80 -10.82 6.81 -0.07
CA TYR A 80 -9.66 7.21 -0.86
C TYR A 80 -9.71 6.62 -2.29
N LEU A 81 -10.21 5.39 -2.45
CA LEU A 81 -10.37 4.76 -3.77
C LEU A 81 -11.45 5.45 -4.62
N GLU A 82 -12.57 5.86 -4.01
CA GLU A 82 -13.68 6.55 -4.70
C GLU A 82 -13.30 7.96 -5.15
N ASN A 83 -12.46 8.65 -4.39
CA ASN A 83 -12.00 10.01 -4.69
C ASN A 83 -10.77 10.07 -5.60
N GLN A 84 -10.36 8.95 -6.22
CA GLN A 84 -9.30 9.00 -7.24
C GLN A 84 -9.83 9.71 -8.50
N ASP A 85 -9.21 10.84 -8.88
CA ASP A 85 -9.62 11.60 -10.07
C ASP A 85 -9.34 10.80 -11.35
N PRO A 86 -10.37 10.45 -12.16
CA PRO A 86 -10.19 9.73 -13.40
C PRO A 86 -9.49 10.54 -14.51
N GLY A 87 -9.33 11.87 -14.34
CA GLY A 87 -8.66 12.77 -15.28
C GLY A 87 -7.16 12.98 -15.04
N VAL A 88 -6.66 12.72 -13.84
CA VAL A 88 -5.22 12.77 -13.52
C VAL A 88 -4.61 11.43 -13.93
N GLN A 89 -3.43 11.46 -14.56
CA GLN A 89 -2.67 10.27 -14.96
C GLN A 89 -2.88 9.13 -13.97
N LEU A 90 -3.50 8.04 -14.44
CA LEU A 90 -3.88 6.91 -13.60
C LEU A 90 -2.64 6.43 -12.82
N LYS A 91 -2.59 6.81 -11.55
CA LYS A 91 -1.54 6.41 -10.61
C LYS A 91 -1.81 4.99 -10.16
N TRP A 92 -1.54 4.07 -11.07
CA TRP A 92 -1.87 2.66 -10.92
C TRP A 92 -1.18 2.04 -9.70
N GLU A 93 -0.05 2.57 -9.22
CA GLU A 93 0.58 2.12 -7.98
C GLU A 93 -0.30 2.40 -6.75
N THR A 94 -0.99 3.55 -6.73
CA THR A 94 -1.98 3.86 -5.69
C THR A 94 -3.13 2.86 -5.74
N HIS A 95 -3.69 2.62 -6.93
CA HIS A 95 -4.77 1.65 -7.12
C HIS A 95 -4.34 0.24 -6.71
N TYR A 96 -3.14 -0.18 -7.11
CA TYR A 96 -2.56 -1.46 -6.72
C TYR A 96 -2.47 -1.58 -5.20
N GLY A 97 -1.90 -0.59 -4.51
CA GLY A 97 -1.73 -0.63 -3.08
C GLY A 97 -3.05 -0.62 -2.31
N LEU A 98 -4.02 0.21 -2.75
CA LEU A 98 -5.37 0.25 -2.19
C LEU A 98 -6.08 -1.10 -2.34
N LEU A 99 -6.08 -1.67 -3.54
CA LEU A 99 -6.73 -2.96 -3.80
C LEU A 99 -6.03 -4.11 -3.07
N LEU A 100 -4.70 -4.07 -2.98
CA LEU A 100 -3.94 -5.03 -2.21
C LEU A 100 -4.37 -4.97 -0.75
N TRP A 101 -4.39 -3.79 -0.14
CA TRP A 101 -4.77 -3.62 1.27
C TRP A 101 -6.24 -3.97 1.50
N LEU A 102 -7.15 -3.54 0.63
CA LEU A 102 -8.56 -3.90 0.70
C LEU A 102 -8.73 -5.43 0.65
N SER A 103 -7.99 -6.15 -0.20
CA SER A 103 -8.01 -7.62 -0.27
C SER A 103 -7.60 -8.32 1.03
N ILE A 104 -6.91 -7.61 1.92
CA ILE A 104 -6.50 -8.07 3.25
C ILE A 104 -7.58 -7.74 4.29
N VAL A 105 -8.07 -6.51 4.30
CA VAL A 105 -9.10 -6.05 5.24
C VAL A 105 -10.38 -6.87 5.07
N VAL A 106 -10.85 -7.11 3.84
CA VAL A 106 -12.09 -7.88 3.56
C VAL A 106 -12.08 -9.34 4.05
N LYS A 107 -10.91 -9.89 4.40
CA LYS A 107 -10.79 -11.27 4.93
C LYS A 107 -11.08 -11.37 6.42
N ILE A 108 -11.10 -10.25 7.13
CA ILE A 108 -11.48 -10.23 8.54
C ILE A 108 -12.98 -10.56 8.61
N PRO A 109 -13.44 -11.41 9.54
CA PRO A 109 -14.86 -11.66 9.73
C PRO A 109 -15.49 -10.44 10.41
N PHE A 110 -15.79 -9.39 9.65
CA PHE A 110 -16.60 -8.27 10.12
C PHE A 110 -17.97 -8.29 9.45
N HIS A 111 -18.98 -7.92 10.21
CA HIS A 111 -20.32 -7.76 9.68
C HIS A 111 -20.34 -6.50 8.80
N LEU A 112 -20.28 -6.68 7.48
CA LEU A 112 -20.53 -5.61 6.50
C LEU A 112 -21.83 -4.84 6.78
N GLN A 113 -22.79 -5.49 7.45
CA GLN A 113 -24.03 -4.91 7.96
C GLN A 113 -23.85 -3.68 8.87
N ARG A 114 -22.69 -3.50 9.52
CA ARG A 114 -22.42 -2.30 10.35
C ARG A 114 -22.11 -1.04 9.53
N PHE A 115 -21.74 -1.22 8.26
CA PHE A 115 -21.48 -0.13 7.30
C PHE A 115 -22.68 0.15 6.39
N ASP A 116 -23.75 -0.66 6.50
CA ASP A 116 -25.03 -0.38 5.85
C ASP A 116 -25.78 0.69 6.65
N THR A 117 -25.36 1.94 6.49
CA THR A 117 -26.17 3.09 6.92
C THR A 117 -27.39 3.15 6.02
N SER A 118 -28.44 2.43 6.41
CA SER A 118 -29.80 2.71 5.97
C SER A 118 -30.21 4.10 6.47
N THR A 119 -29.90 5.16 5.73
CA THR A 119 -30.64 6.45 5.69
C THR A 119 -30.27 7.21 4.43
#